data_AF-A0A3D2X9M9-F1
#
_entry.id   AF-A0A3D2X9M9-F1
#
_cell.length_a   1.000
_cell.length_b   1.000
_cell.length_c   1.000
_cell.angle_alpha   90.00
_cell.angle_beta   90.00
_cell.angle_gamma   90.00
#
_symmetry.space_group_name_H-M   'P 1'
#
loop_
_entity.id
_entity.type
_entity.pdbx_description
1 polymer ?
#
loop_
_entity_poly.entity_id
_entity_poly.type
_entity_poly.pdbx_seq_one_letter_code
_entity_poly.pdbx_strand_id
1 'polypeptide(L)'
;MVDGHIHIERGEYTHEWVNQFVIKAVEKQLDEIWLLEHCYRFEEFVPMYDSVCAYSDYIDTWFHRNAGVLKLENYLSLIKQIRNNQFPVKIKFGLEICYFKEFEDLVVELTKGKDFDFLLGSVHFVDDFAFDHKAEHWNGINVDEIYHRYFETSISLAQSCIYDGIAHPDSIKLFGQKPSYSLTDYYDSLAKELSKNNMYAEQNSGVFRRCPNTATLGMDEEMLKIMKNNNVKIITASDAHCPEDVGDRILELNNCLINS
;
A
#
# COMPACT_ATOMS: atom_id res chain seq x y z
N MET A 1 1.79 10.50 16.67
CA MET A 1 2.12 9.34 15.81
C MET A 1 1.37 9.45 14.50
N VAL A 2 1.86 8.83 13.42
CA VAL A 2 1.22 8.84 12.10
C VAL A 2 0.69 7.46 11.76
N ASP A 3 -0.52 7.39 11.20
CA ASP A 3 -1.00 6.22 10.46
C ASP A 3 -1.11 6.56 8.97
N GLY A 4 -0.17 6.04 8.19
CA GLY A 4 0.09 6.43 6.80
C GLY A 4 -0.77 5.73 5.74
N HIS A 5 -1.65 4.80 6.14
CA HIS A 5 -2.37 3.97 5.19
C HIS A 5 -3.72 3.52 5.76
N ILE A 6 -4.80 4.16 5.30
CA ILE A 6 -6.17 3.86 5.72
C ILE A 6 -7.09 3.92 4.51
N HIS A 7 -7.74 2.80 4.21
CA HIS A 7 -8.79 2.70 3.19
C HIS A 7 -10.14 3.15 3.73
N ILE A 8 -10.87 3.90 2.90
CA ILE A 8 -12.23 4.37 3.22
C ILE A 8 -13.31 3.72 2.33
N GLU A 9 -12.97 2.65 1.62
CA GLU A 9 -13.79 1.99 0.59
C GLU A 9 -15.11 1.35 1.04
N ARG A 10 -15.31 1.15 2.36
CA ARG A 10 -16.47 0.40 2.90
C ARG A 10 -17.69 1.25 3.21
N GLY A 11 -17.61 2.57 3.01
CA GLY A 11 -18.71 3.49 3.24
C GLY A 11 -18.87 4.47 2.09
N GLU A 12 -19.97 5.21 2.11
CA GLU A 12 -20.18 6.29 1.15
C GLU A 12 -19.21 7.45 1.42
N TYR A 13 -18.82 8.15 0.37
CA TYR A 13 -17.96 9.33 0.43
C TYR A 13 -18.68 10.53 1.05
N THR A 14 -18.76 10.51 2.38
CA THR A 14 -19.41 11.50 3.21
C THR A 14 -18.49 11.99 4.32
N HIS A 15 -18.81 13.16 4.87
CA HIS A 15 -18.11 13.70 6.02
C HIS A 15 -18.29 12.79 7.25
N GLU A 16 -19.48 12.24 7.44
CA GLU A 16 -19.82 11.32 8.53
C GLU A 16 -18.95 10.06 8.51
N TRP A 17 -18.69 9.52 7.31
CA TRP A 17 -17.85 8.35 7.14
C TRP A 17 -16.39 8.63 7.49
N VAL A 18 -15.81 9.71 6.94
CA VAL A 18 -14.44 10.15 7.29
C VAL A 18 -14.30 10.41 8.78
N ASN A 19 -15.33 10.98 9.41
CA ASN A 19 -15.31 11.29 10.83
C ASN A 19 -15.22 10.02 11.72
N GLN A 20 -15.67 8.84 11.25
CA GLN A 20 -15.46 7.59 12.00
C GLN A 20 -13.97 7.25 12.16
N PHE A 21 -13.18 7.42 11.10
CA PHE A 21 -11.73 7.21 11.13
C PHE A 21 -11.04 8.25 12.01
N VAL A 22 -11.48 9.51 11.95
CA VAL A 22 -10.96 10.60 12.80
C VAL A 22 -11.21 10.32 14.28
N ILE A 23 -12.42 9.89 14.64
CA ILE A 23 -12.74 9.52 16.03
C ILE A 23 -11.77 8.43 16.51
N LYS A 24 -11.55 7.39 15.70
CA LYS A 24 -10.59 6.34 16.06
C LYS A 24 -9.17 6.86 16.19
N ALA A 25 -8.74 7.73 15.28
CA ALA A 25 -7.41 8.33 15.32
C ALA A 25 -7.17 9.09 16.63
N VAL A 26 -8.15 9.85 17.10
CA VAL A 26 -8.10 10.55 18.40
C VAL A 26 -8.03 9.56 19.56
N GLU A 27 -8.87 8.52 19.57
CA GLU A 27 -8.84 7.47 20.60
C GLU A 27 -7.45 6.79 20.68
N LYS A 28 -6.81 6.61 19.54
CA LYS A 28 -5.47 6.02 19.39
C LYS A 28 -4.33 7.02 19.61
N GLN A 29 -4.64 8.29 19.91
CA GLN A 29 -3.66 9.36 20.13
C GLN A 29 -2.73 9.56 18.92
N LEU A 30 -3.29 9.44 17.71
CA LEU A 30 -2.59 9.78 16.47
C LEU A 30 -2.65 11.29 16.24
N ASP A 31 -1.57 11.84 15.68
CA ASP A 31 -1.49 13.25 15.30
C ASP A 31 -1.93 13.46 13.84
N GLU A 32 -1.70 12.45 13.00
CA GLU A 32 -1.93 12.52 11.56
C GLU A 32 -2.38 11.16 11.01
N ILE A 33 -3.37 11.18 10.12
CA ILE A 33 -3.88 10.01 9.39
C ILE A 33 -3.89 10.28 7.89
N TRP A 34 -3.57 9.25 7.10
CA TRP A 34 -3.53 9.33 5.65
C TRP A 34 -4.61 8.41 5.08
N LEU A 35 -5.62 9.04 4.48
CA LEU A 35 -6.74 8.35 3.87
C LEU A 35 -6.45 8.16 2.39
N LEU A 36 -6.61 6.94 1.91
CA LEU A 36 -6.36 6.58 0.52
C LEU A 36 -7.36 5.54 0.06
N GLU A 37 -7.36 5.25 -1.22
CA GLU A 37 -8.16 4.18 -1.80
C GLU A 37 -7.33 3.37 -2.78
N HIS A 38 -7.68 2.10 -2.93
CA HIS A 38 -7.13 1.28 -4.01
C HIS A 38 -7.59 1.84 -5.36
N CYS A 39 -6.64 2.05 -6.28
CA CYS A 39 -6.95 2.65 -7.57
C CYS A 39 -7.99 1.85 -8.39
N TYR A 40 -7.99 0.50 -8.30
CA TYR A 40 -8.94 -0.35 -9.03
C TYR A 40 -10.41 -0.07 -8.73
N ARG A 41 -10.70 0.57 -7.59
CA ARG A 41 -12.07 0.95 -7.21
C ARG A 41 -12.65 2.01 -8.16
N PHE A 42 -11.80 2.78 -8.82
CA PHE A 42 -12.17 3.84 -9.75
C PHE A 42 -12.25 3.34 -11.19
N GLU A 43 -13.32 3.70 -11.89
CA GLU A 43 -13.57 3.29 -13.29
C GLU A 43 -12.40 3.65 -14.22
N GLU A 44 -11.69 4.73 -13.93
CA GLU A 44 -10.60 5.25 -14.75
C GLU A 44 -9.34 4.36 -14.73
N PHE A 45 -9.14 3.58 -13.66
CA PHE A 45 -7.97 2.70 -13.49
C PHE A 45 -8.25 1.24 -13.88
N VAL A 46 -9.51 0.88 -14.16
CA VAL A 46 -9.92 -0.49 -14.53
C VAL A 46 -9.08 -1.09 -15.66
N PRO A 47 -8.73 -0.37 -16.75
CA PRO A 47 -7.95 -0.95 -17.85
C PRO A 47 -6.57 -1.48 -17.45
N MET A 48 -6.03 -1.07 -16.30
CA MET A 48 -4.72 -1.53 -15.81
C MET A 48 -4.70 -3.03 -15.48
N TYR A 49 -5.87 -3.65 -15.30
CA TYR A 49 -5.99 -5.00 -14.77
C TYR A 49 -6.43 -6.03 -15.83
N ASP A 50 -6.49 -5.64 -17.11
CA ASP A 50 -6.94 -6.52 -18.19
C ASP A 50 -6.09 -7.80 -18.29
N SER A 51 -4.77 -7.72 -18.12
CA SER A 51 -3.87 -8.88 -18.21
C SER A 51 -4.11 -9.87 -17.05
N VAL A 52 -4.18 -9.35 -15.83
CA VAL A 52 -4.34 -10.18 -14.62
C VAL A 52 -5.72 -10.83 -14.55
N CYS A 53 -6.75 -10.16 -15.09
CA CYS A 53 -8.07 -10.75 -15.26
C CYS A 53 -8.05 -11.87 -16.32
N ALA A 54 -7.40 -11.63 -17.46
CA ALA A 54 -7.28 -12.65 -18.51
C ALA A 54 -6.49 -13.91 -18.06
N TYR A 55 -5.59 -13.76 -17.09
CA TYR A 55 -4.77 -14.86 -16.57
C TYR A 55 -5.52 -15.82 -15.63
N SER A 56 -6.55 -15.36 -14.91
CA SER A 56 -7.19 -16.14 -13.85
C SER A 56 -8.69 -15.86 -13.73
N ASP A 57 -9.53 -16.87 -14.02
CA ASP A 57 -10.99 -16.80 -13.83
C ASP A 57 -11.40 -16.36 -12.42
N TYR A 58 -10.61 -16.74 -11.41
CA TYR A 58 -10.83 -16.31 -10.03
C TYR A 58 -10.60 -14.81 -9.86
N ILE A 59 -9.50 -14.28 -10.41
CA ILE A 59 -9.19 -12.84 -10.37
C ILE A 59 -10.18 -12.06 -11.20
N ASP A 60 -10.50 -12.51 -12.41
CA ASP A 60 -11.53 -11.92 -13.27
C ASP A 60 -12.86 -11.77 -12.54
N THR A 61 -13.34 -12.85 -11.92
CA THR A 61 -14.60 -12.86 -11.16
C THR A 61 -14.54 -11.95 -9.95
N TRP A 62 -13.42 -11.95 -9.21
CA TRP A 62 -13.26 -11.08 -8.05
C TRP A 62 -13.17 -9.61 -8.46
N PHE A 63 -12.42 -9.30 -9.51
CA PHE A 63 -12.16 -7.94 -9.97
C PHE A 63 -13.46 -7.28 -10.43
N HIS A 64 -14.21 -7.92 -11.33
CA HIS A 64 -15.48 -7.39 -11.84
C HIS A 64 -16.59 -7.22 -10.79
N ARG A 65 -16.44 -7.82 -9.59
CA ARG A 65 -17.35 -7.57 -8.46
C ARG A 65 -16.99 -6.34 -7.65
N ASN A 66 -15.72 -5.94 -7.64
CA ASN A 66 -15.19 -4.96 -6.68
C ASN A 66 -14.62 -3.70 -7.34
N ALA A 67 -14.20 -3.79 -8.61
CA ALA A 67 -13.53 -2.73 -9.35
C ALA A 67 -14.50 -1.82 -10.11
N GLY A 68 -14.04 -0.59 -10.39
CA GLY A 68 -14.79 0.40 -11.17
C GLY A 68 -16.14 0.82 -10.57
N VAL A 69 -16.35 0.60 -9.26
CA VAL A 69 -17.61 0.94 -8.59
C VAL A 69 -17.69 2.41 -8.17
N LEU A 70 -16.58 3.15 -8.29
CA LEU A 70 -16.45 4.56 -7.96
C LEU A 70 -15.95 5.35 -9.17
N LYS A 71 -16.16 6.67 -9.13
CA LYS A 71 -15.55 7.63 -10.06
C LYS A 71 -14.51 8.44 -9.31
N LEU A 72 -13.36 8.67 -9.93
CA LEU A 72 -12.29 9.44 -9.30
C LEU A 72 -12.75 10.86 -8.90
N GLU A 73 -13.60 11.48 -9.72
CA GLU A 73 -14.19 12.80 -9.44
C GLU A 73 -14.97 12.83 -8.12
N ASN A 74 -15.65 11.75 -7.76
CA ASN A 74 -16.39 11.68 -6.49
C ASN A 74 -15.43 11.70 -5.29
N TYR A 75 -14.28 11.02 -5.41
CA TYR A 75 -13.24 11.04 -4.39
C TYR A 75 -12.59 12.41 -4.26
N LEU A 76 -12.26 13.07 -5.37
CA LEU A 76 -11.75 14.45 -5.37
C LEU A 76 -12.74 15.45 -4.74
N SER A 77 -14.04 15.29 -5.01
CA SER A 77 -15.09 16.08 -4.37
C SER A 77 -15.11 15.87 -2.86
N LEU A 78 -14.99 14.63 -2.37
CA LEU A 78 -14.87 14.34 -0.95
C LEU A 78 -13.64 15.03 -0.35
N ILE A 79 -12.46 14.89 -0.96
CA ILE A 79 -11.21 15.52 -0.50
C ILE A 79 -11.41 17.03 -0.30
N LYS A 80 -11.99 17.69 -1.30
CA LYS A 80 -12.28 19.13 -1.25
C LYS A 80 -13.26 19.49 -0.13
N GLN A 81 -14.30 18.69 0.09
CA GLN A 81 -15.25 18.90 1.18
C GLN A 81 -14.59 18.75 2.55
N ILE A 82 -13.81 17.68 2.76
CA ILE A 82 -13.12 17.43 4.03
C ILE A 82 -12.10 18.53 4.33
N ARG A 83 -11.32 18.98 3.34
CA ARG A 83 -10.34 20.06 3.53
C ARG A 83 -10.93 21.40 3.98
N ASN A 84 -12.22 21.63 3.74
CA ASN A 84 -12.92 22.83 4.21
C ASN A 84 -13.38 22.73 5.68
N ASN A 85 -13.15 21.60 6.34
CA ASN A 85 -13.50 21.37 7.74
C ASN A 85 -12.25 21.35 8.63
N GLN A 86 -12.45 21.54 9.94
CA GLN A 86 -11.40 21.43 10.93
C GLN A 86 -11.53 20.10 11.67
N PHE A 87 -10.41 19.39 11.80
CA PHE A 87 -10.34 18.12 12.51
C PHE A 87 -9.30 18.19 13.64
N PRO A 88 -9.48 17.40 14.71
CA PRO A 88 -8.52 17.33 15.81
C PRO A 88 -7.21 16.61 15.44
N VAL A 89 -7.16 15.95 14.28
CA VAL A 89 -5.97 15.30 13.70
C VAL A 89 -5.73 15.85 12.31
N LYS A 90 -4.47 15.85 11.86
CA LYS A 90 -4.15 16.20 10.48
C LYS A 90 -4.58 15.05 9.55
N ILE A 91 -5.17 15.40 8.42
CA ILE A 91 -5.62 14.43 7.41
C ILE A 91 -4.88 14.70 6.11
N LYS A 92 -4.33 13.66 5.52
CA LYS A 92 -3.86 13.67 4.13
C LYS A 92 -4.70 12.73 3.28
N PHE A 93 -4.77 13.02 1.99
CA PHE A 93 -5.46 12.20 1.01
C PHE A 93 -4.53 11.74 -0.10
N GLY A 94 -4.66 10.49 -0.52
CA GLY A 94 -3.83 9.91 -1.57
C GLY A 94 -4.51 8.75 -2.28
N LEU A 95 -3.73 8.02 -3.06
CA LEU A 95 -4.16 6.78 -3.70
C LEU A 95 -3.12 5.70 -3.45
N GLU A 96 -3.56 4.48 -3.22
CA GLU A 96 -2.71 3.30 -3.35
C GLU A 96 -2.92 2.70 -4.74
N ILE A 97 -1.85 2.69 -5.53
CA ILE A 97 -1.87 2.34 -6.94
C ILE A 97 -1.05 1.08 -7.15
N CYS A 98 -1.70 0.00 -7.62
CA CYS A 98 -0.97 -1.19 -8.07
C CYS A 98 -0.04 -0.79 -9.20
N TYR A 99 1.23 -1.14 -9.05
CA TYR A 99 2.24 -0.81 -10.05
C TYR A 99 2.24 -1.84 -11.18
N PHE A 100 1.99 -1.33 -12.38
CA PHE A 100 2.17 -2.04 -13.65
C PHE A 100 2.99 -1.12 -14.55
N LYS A 101 4.15 -1.59 -15.02
CA LYS A 101 5.16 -0.76 -15.69
C LYS A 101 4.64 -0.12 -16.97
N GLU A 102 3.80 -0.83 -17.71
CA GLU A 102 3.19 -0.39 -18.95
C GLU A 102 2.11 0.69 -18.76
N PHE A 103 1.65 0.93 -17.53
CA PHE A 103 0.60 1.89 -17.20
C PHE A 103 1.12 3.14 -16.48
N GLU A 104 2.44 3.33 -16.38
CA GLU A 104 3.06 4.53 -15.80
C GLU A 104 2.48 5.84 -16.38
N ASP A 105 2.36 5.93 -17.71
CA ASP A 105 1.82 7.13 -18.38
C ASP A 105 0.34 7.38 -18.02
N LEU A 106 -0.46 6.31 -17.92
CA LEU A 106 -1.86 6.41 -17.51
C LEU A 106 -1.97 6.90 -16.07
N VAL A 107 -1.16 6.37 -15.16
CA VAL A 107 -1.12 6.82 -13.77
C VAL A 107 -0.78 8.30 -13.69
N VAL A 108 0.22 8.76 -14.45
CA VAL A 108 0.58 10.19 -14.51
C VAL A 108 -0.56 11.03 -15.06
N GLU A 109 -1.20 10.62 -16.15
CA GLU A 109 -2.35 11.33 -16.72
C GLU A 109 -3.50 11.46 -15.71
N LEU A 110 -3.80 10.38 -15.00
CA LEU A 110 -4.90 10.31 -14.05
C LEU A 110 -4.62 10.96 -12.70
N THR A 111 -3.39 11.32 -12.37
CA THR A 111 -3.06 11.83 -11.01
C THR A 111 -2.38 13.19 -11.01
N LYS A 112 -1.62 13.53 -12.05
CA LYS A 112 -0.81 14.75 -12.08
C LYS A 112 -1.68 16.00 -12.01
N GLY A 113 -1.35 16.88 -11.07
CA GLY A 113 -2.05 18.16 -10.87
C GLY A 113 -3.41 18.03 -10.19
N LYS A 114 -3.80 16.83 -9.74
CA LYS A 114 -4.97 16.63 -8.88
C LYS A 114 -4.60 16.87 -7.42
N ASP A 115 -5.63 17.04 -6.61
CA ASP A 115 -5.55 17.47 -5.22
C ASP A 115 -5.03 16.38 -4.24
N PHE A 116 -4.24 15.39 -4.70
CA PHE A 116 -3.64 14.38 -3.82
C PHE A 116 -2.44 14.94 -3.05
N ASP A 117 -2.33 14.59 -1.76
CA ASP A 117 -1.19 14.90 -0.91
C ASP A 117 -0.03 13.91 -1.09
N PHE A 118 -0.32 12.71 -1.59
CA PHE A 118 0.66 11.66 -1.90
C PHE A 118 0.07 10.60 -2.85
N LEU A 119 0.95 9.91 -3.57
CA LEU A 119 0.66 8.66 -4.29
C LEU A 119 1.52 7.54 -3.71
N LEU A 120 0.87 6.43 -3.34
CA LEU A 120 1.50 5.26 -2.77
C LEU A 120 1.50 4.15 -3.82
N GLY A 121 2.69 3.67 -4.20
CA GLY A 121 2.80 2.53 -5.12
C GLY A 121 2.77 1.22 -4.34
N SER A 122 2.05 0.21 -4.83
CA SER A 122 2.00 -1.12 -4.25
C SER A 122 2.23 -2.22 -5.28
N VAL A 123 2.75 -3.37 -4.81
CA VAL A 123 2.90 -4.58 -5.63
C VAL A 123 1.95 -5.63 -5.10
N HIS A 124 0.84 -5.86 -5.81
CA HIS A 124 -0.16 -6.90 -5.50
C HIS A 124 -0.14 -8.06 -6.49
N PHE A 125 0.47 -7.84 -7.65
CA PHE A 125 0.65 -8.83 -8.71
C PHE A 125 2.14 -8.92 -9.05
N VAL A 126 2.63 -10.15 -9.20
CA VAL A 126 3.97 -10.42 -9.74
C VAL A 126 3.77 -11.06 -11.08
N ASP A 127 4.11 -10.33 -12.15
CA ASP A 127 3.58 -10.60 -13.49
C ASP A 127 2.03 -10.67 -13.38
N ASP A 128 1.38 -11.80 -13.68
CA ASP A 128 -0.08 -11.95 -13.52
C ASP A 128 -0.50 -12.66 -12.21
N PHE A 129 0.46 -13.00 -11.34
CA PHE A 129 0.21 -13.78 -10.13
C PHE A 129 -0.21 -12.91 -8.94
N ALA A 130 -1.47 -13.05 -8.53
CA ALA A 130 -2.06 -12.39 -7.35
C ALA A 130 -1.67 -13.10 -6.04
N PHE A 131 -0.45 -12.83 -5.58
CA PHE A 131 0.22 -13.61 -4.52
C PHE A 131 -0.44 -13.51 -3.15
N ASP A 132 -1.21 -12.44 -2.90
CA ASP A 132 -1.75 -12.11 -1.59
C ASP A 132 -3.24 -12.49 -1.43
N HIS A 133 -3.89 -13.02 -2.47
CA HIS A 133 -5.32 -13.35 -2.41
C HIS A 133 -5.62 -14.60 -1.57
N LYS A 134 -4.88 -15.69 -1.79
CA LYS A 134 -5.10 -16.99 -1.13
C LYS A 134 -3.81 -17.78 -0.98
N ALA A 135 -3.66 -18.46 0.15
CA ALA A 135 -2.50 -19.31 0.42
C ALA A 135 -2.40 -20.46 -0.60
N GLU A 136 -3.53 -21.02 -1.03
CA GLU A 136 -3.57 -22.16 -1.96
C GLU A 136 -3.05 -21.81 -3.37
N HIS A 137 -3.04 -20.52 -3.73
CA HIS A 137 -2.50 -20.07 -5.02
C HIS A 137 -0.99 -20.31 -5.14
N TRP A 138 -0.29 -20.46 -4.02
CA TRP A 138 1.15 -20.78 -4.01
C TRP A 138 1.46 -22.24 -4.32
N ASN A 139 0.47 -23.12 -4.41
CA ASN A 139 0.69 -24.53 -4.72
C ASN A 139 1.26 -24.70 -6.14
N GLY A 140 2.47 -25.25 -6.24
CA GLY A 140 3.15 -25.46 -7.51
C GLY A 140 3.81 -24.21 -8.10
N ILE A 141 3.79 -23.09 -7.39
CA ILE A 141 4.49 -21.86 -7.78
C ILE A 141 5.97 -21.94 -7.37
N ASN A 142 6.85 -21.46 -8.23
CA ASN A 142 8.26 -21.31 -7.94
C ASN A 142 8.49 -20.08 -7.06
N VAL A 143 8.62 -20.30 -5.74
CA VAL A 143 8.77 -19.21 -4.75
C VAL A 143 9.98 -18.33 -5.06
N ASP A 144 11.13 -18.92 -5.40
CA ASP A 144 12.36 -18.17 -5.67
C ASP A 144 12.19 -17.21 -6.85
N GLU A 145 11.53 -17.66 -7.91
CA GLU A 145 11.26 -16.85 -9.10
C GLU A 145 10.29 -15.71 -8.80
N ILE A 146 9.20 -15.97 -8.09
CA ILE A 146 8.24 -14.93 -7.70
C ILE A 146 8.89 -13.89 -6.79
N TYR A 147 9.73 -14.29 -5.84
CA TYR A 147 10.46 -13.34 -5.00
C TYR A 147 11.43 -12.47 -5.80
N HIS A 148 12.16 -13.05 -6.75
CA HIS A 148 13.04 -12.29 -7.64
C HIS A 148 12.24 -11.23 -8.41
N ARG A 149 11.17 -11.65 -9.07
CA ARG A 149 10.30 -10.78 -9.88
C ARG A 149 9.60 -9.72 -9.05
N TYR A 150 9.14 -10.06 -7.84
CA TYR A 150 8.54 -9.11 -6.90
C TYR A 150 9.48 -7.94 -6.61
N PHE A 151 10.74 -8.23 -6.27
CA PHE A 151 11.70 -7.16 -5.98
C PHE A 151 12.17 -6.41 -7.22
N GLU A 152 12.26 -7.05 -8.40
CA GLU A 152 12.49 -6.33 -9.67
C GLU A 152 11.35 -5.33 -9.97
N THR A 153 10.11 -5.72 -9.71
CA THR A 153 8.93 -4.88 -9.84
C THR A 153 8.97 -3.73 -8.83
N SER A 154 9.26 -4.00 -7.55
CA SER A 154 9.39 -2.96 -6.51
C SER A 154 10.52 -1.97 -6.80
N ILE A 155 11.65 -2.43 -7.35
CA ILE A 155 12.74 -1.55 -7.77
C ILE A 155 12.32 -0.69 -8.98
N SER A 156 11.61 -1.28 -9.95
CA SER A 156 11.08 -0.54 -11.10
C SER A 156 10.07 0.53 -10.66
N LEU A 157 9.18 0.19 -9.73
CA LEU A 157 8.24 1.11 -9.09
C LEU A 157 9.00 2.30 -8.49
N ALA A 158 10.04 2.04 -7.69
CA ALA A 158 10.86 3.10 -7.11
C ALA A 158 11.56 3.95 -8.19
N GLN A 159 12.00 3.36 -9.29
CA GLN A 159 12.67 4.04 -10.40
C GLN A 159 11.75 4.88 -11.30
N SER A 160 10.44 4.62 -11.27
CA SER A 160 9.45 5.35 -12.07
C SER A 160 9.38 6.85 -11.74
N CYS A 161 9.73 7.23 -10.51
CA CYS A 161 9.61 8.60 -9.98
C CYS A 161 8.16 9.14 -10.00
N ILE A 162 7.16 8.26 -10.00
CA ILE A 162 5.72 8.62 -10.02
C ILE A 162 5.15 8.71 -8.61
N TYR A 163 5.65 7.87 -7.70
CA TYR A 163 5.09 7.67 -6.37
C TYR A 163 5.89 8.40 -5.30
N ASP A 164 5.23 8.78 -4.21
CA ASP A 164 5.84 9.37 -3.03
C ASP A 164 6.34 8.30 -2.04
N GLY A 165 5.82 7.08 -2.12
CA GLY A 165 6.25 5.96 -1.29
C GLY A 165 5.87 4.59 -1.83
N ILE A 166 6.36 3.55 -1.15
CA ILE A 166 6.05 2.14 -1.42
C ILE A 166 5.26 1.52 -0.26
N ALA A 167 4.10 0.95 -0.57
CA ALA A 167 3.24 0.24 0.36
C ALA A 167 3.89 -1.09 0.74
N HIS A 168 3.75 -1.47 2.02
CA HIS A 168 4.07 -2.81 2.56
C HIS A 168 5.13 -3.59 1.74
N PRO A 169 6.40 -3.10 1.68
CA PRO A 169 7.39 -3.49 0.65
C PRO A 169 7.87 -4.95 0.72
N ASP A 170 7.44 -5.70 1.72
CA ASP A 170 7.68 -7.14 1.88
C ASP A 170 6.39 -7.95 2.01
N SER A 171 5.25 -7.42 1.53
CA SER A 171 3.92 -8.05 1.62
C SER A 171 3.85 -9.44 1.01
N ILE A 172 4.75 -9.77 0.08
CA ILE A 172 4.93 -11.12 -0.47
C ILE A 172 5.06 -12.23 0.59
N LYS A 173 5.50 -11.87 1.81
CA LYS A 173 5.61 -12.81 2.93
C LYS A 173 4.27 -13.24 3.55
N LEU A 174 3.13 -12.66 3.14
CA LEU A 174 1.82 -12.81 3.79
C LEU A 174 1.51 -14.25 4.22
N PHE A 175 1.65 -15.21 3.31
CA PHE A 175 1.34 -16.62 3.56
C PHE A 175 2.55 -17.45 4.04
N GLY A 176 3.62 -16.81 4.47
CA GLY A 176 4.79 -17.45 5.09
C GLY A 176 5.77 -18.09 4.10
N GLN A 177 5.61 -17.82 2.81
CA GLN A 177 6.58 -18.23 1.79
C GLN A 177 7.92 -17.55 2.04
N LYS A 178 9.01 -18.23 1.70
CA LYS A 178 10.37 -17.71 1.82
C LYS A 178 11.23 -18.23 0.67
N PRO A 179 12.04 -17.38 0.03
CA PRO A 179 12.97 -17.84 -0.98
C PRO A 179 14.10 -18.65 -0.33
N SER A 180 14.76 -19.48 -1.13
CA SER A 180 15.91 -20.29 -0.73
C SER A 180 17.22 -19.48 -0.60
N TYR A 181 17.21 -18.24 -1.07
CA TYR A 181 18.37 -17.34 -1.13
C TYR A 181 18.17 -16.07 -0.28
N SER A 182 19.25 -15.32 -0.05
CA SER A 182 19.21 -14.09 0.74
C SER A 182 18.59 -12.92 -0.04
N LEU A 183 17.72 -12.14 0.62
CA LEU A 183 17.09 -10.97 0.03
C LEU A 183 17.87 -9.66 0.24
N THR A 184 18.98 -9.71 0.99
CA THR A 184 19.81 -8.55 1.35
C THR A 184 20.13 -7.62 0.17
N ASP A 185 20.56 -8.16 -0.96
CA ASP A 185 20.94 -7.36 -2.14
C ASP A 185 19.72 -6.68 -2.81
N TYR A 186 18.56 -7.33 -2.76
CA TYR A 186 17.30 -6.74 -3.23
C TYR A 186 16.83 -5.62 -2.31
N TYR A 187 16.92 -5.83 -0.99
CA TYR A 187 16.59 -4.82 0.00
C TYR A 187 17.49 -3.58 -0.16
N ASP A 188 18.79 -3.77 -0.37
CA ASP A 188 19.74 -2.66 -0.57
C ASP A 188 19.49 -1.93 -1.89
N SER A 189 19.23 -2.65 -2.98
CA SER A 189 18.90 -2.05 -4.27
C SER A 189 17.63 -1.22 -4.21
N LEU A 190 16.57 -1.76 -3.58
CA LEU A 190 15.31 -1.04 -3.37
C LEU A 190 15.53 0.20 -2.50
N ALA A 191 16.21 0.06 -1.37
CA ALA A 191 16.46 1.17 -0.45
C ALA A 191 17.25 2.31 -1.11
N LYS A 192 18.22 2.00 -1.98
CA LYS A 192 18.98 2.99 -2.75
C LYS A 192 18.09 3.78 -3.71
N GLU A 193 17.21 3.12 -4.46
CA GLU A 193 16.31 3.82 -5.39
C GLU A 193 15.26 4.65 -4.65
N LEU A 194 14.68 4.12 -3.56
CA LEU A 194 13.76 4.89 -2.72
C LEU A 194 14.41 6.15 -2.16
N SER A 195 15.63 6.03 -1.62
CA SER A 195 16.39 7.15 -1.06
C SER A 195 16.75 8.18 -2.15
N LYS A 196 17.24 7.71 -3.30
CA LYS A 196 17.59 8.55 -4.45
C LYS A 196 16.39 9.37 -4.96
N ASN A 197 15.20 8.78 -4.95
CA ASN A 197 13.98 9.41 -5.45
C ASN A 197 13.14 10.06 -4.32
N ASN A 198 13.68 10.16 -3.10
CA ASN A 198 13.03 10.75 -1.93
C ASN A 198 11.65 10.11 -1.60
N MET A 199 11.54 8.81 -1.86
CA MET A 199 10.35 8.03 -1.55
C MET A 199 10.42 7.49 -0.11
N TYR A 200 9.25 7.40 0.54
CA TYR A 200 9.15 6.71 1.83
C TYR A 200 8.82 5.22 1.66
N ALA A 201 9.14 4.42 2.68
CA ALA A 201 8.71 3.03 2.79
C ALA A 201 7.73 2.88 3.96
N GLU A 202 6.71 2.04 3.78
CA GLU A 202 5.79 1.74 4.87
C GLU A 202 6.34 0.69 5.83
N GLN A 203 6.23 1.01 7.11
CA GLN A 203 6.34 0.05 8.19
C GLN A 203 4.92 -0.39 8.57
N ASN A 204 4.44 -1.47 7.93
CA ASN A 204 3.02 -1.78 7.81
C ASN A 204 2.57 -2.97 8.69
N SER A 205 1.42 -2.88 9.37
CA SER A 205 0.85 -3.96 10.22
C SER A 205 -0.24 -4.80 9.55
N GLY A 206 -0.75 -4.42 8.38
CA GLY A 206 -1.84 -5.09 7.66
C GLY A 206 -1.56 -6.55 7.33
N VAL A 207 -0.36 -6.85 6.81
CA VAL A 207 0.08 -8.22 6.50
C VAL A 207 0.04 -9.09 7.76
N PHE A 208 0.52 -8.57 8.88
CA PHE A 208 0.49 -9.26 10.18
C PHE A 208 -0.94 -9.44 10.69
N ARG A 209 -1.82 -8.44 10.57
CA ARG A 209 -3.23 -8.54 10.96
C ARG A 209 -3.96 -9.62 10.15
N ARG A 210 -3.68 -9.72 8.85
CA ARG A 210 -4.28 -10.73 7.96
C ARG A 210 -3.76 -12.15 8.25
N CYS A 211 -2.46 -12.30 8.54
CA CYS A 211 -1.82 -13.61 8.66
C CYS A 211 -0.80 -13.66 9.83
N PRO A 212 -1.23 -13.55 11.10
CA PRO A 212 -0.32 -13.41 12.25
C PRO A 212 0.50 -14.67 12.56
N ASN A 213 0.09 -15.83 12.03
CA ASN A 213 0.80 -17.10 12.23
C ASN A 213 1.98 -17.29 11.26
N THR A 214 2.02 -16.53 10.17
CA THR A 214 3.00 -16.70 9.08
C THR A 214 3.78 -15.43 8.77
N ALA A 215 3.19 -14.26 8.97
CA ALA A 215 3.83 -12.97 8.77
C ALA A 215 4.33 -12.37 10.08
N THR A 216 5.45 -11.65 10.02
CA THR A 216 5.97 -10.82 11.11
C THR A 216 5.32 -9.43 11.10
N LEU A 217 5.29 -8.76 12.25
CA LEU A 217 4.81 -7.38 12.37
C LEU A 217 5.80 -6.41 11.72
N GLY A 218 5.30 -5.55 10.83
CA GLY A 218 6.15 -4.61 10.09
C GLY A 218 7.00 -5.29 9.03
N MET A 219 7.87 -4.54 8.35
CA MET A 219 8.95 -5.05 7.50
C MET A 219 9.81 -6.07 8.24
N ASP A 220 10.36 -7.01 7.49
CA ASP A 220 11.45 -7.87 7.92
C ASP A 220 12.59 -7.05 8.58
N GLU A 221 13.20 -7.61 9.63
CA GLU A 221 14.20 -6.89 10.44
C GLU A 221 15.42 -6.48 9.60
N GLU A 222 15.87 -7.34 8.67
CA GLU A 222 16.98 -7.02 7.79
C GLU A 222 16.60 -5.90 6.81
N MET A 223 15.40 -5.99 6.21
CA MET A 223 14.89 -4.92 5.33
C MET A 223 14.82 -3.58 6.08
N LEU A 224 14.21 -3.55 7.27
CA LEU A 224 14.06 -2.33 8.05
C LEU A 224 15.42 -1.67 8.34
N LYS A 225 16.41 -2.47 8.73
CA LYS A 225 17.77 -1.99 9.00
C LYS A 225 18.42 -1.41 7.74
N ILE A 226 18.28 -2.07 6.60
CA ILE A 226 18.83 -1.61 5.32
C ILE A 226 18.17 -0.31 4.86
N MET A 227 16.84 -0.19 4.99
CA MET A 227 16.09 1.04 4.69
C MET A 227 16.63 2.21 5.52
N LYS A 228 16.82 2.01 6.84
CA LYS A 228 17.39 3.04 7.74
C LYS A 228 18.83 3.41 7.37
N ASN A 229 19.67 2.43 7.08
CA ASN A 229 21.07 2.67 6.71
C ASN A 229 21.21 3.48 5.41
N ASN A 230 20.26 3.32 4.49
CA ASN A 230 20.18 4.10 3.25
C ASN A 230 19.41 5.42 3.41
N ASN A 231 19.05 5.82 4.62
CA ASN A 231 18.28 7.03 4.94
C ASN A 231 16.90 7.11 4.27
N VAL A 232 16.27 5.96 4.01
CA VAL A 232 14.89 5.91 3.53
C VAL A 232 13.97 6.40 4.65
N LYS A 233 13.07 7.33 4.32
CA LYS A 233 12.05 7.79 5.26
C LYS A 233 11.06 6.65 5.50
N ILE A 234 10.75 6.37 6.76
CA ILE A 234 9.80 5.30 7.11
C ILE A 234 8.56 5.90 7.75
N ILE A 235 7.38 5.46 7.30
CA ILE A 235 6.08 5.85 7.83
C ILE A 235 5.36 4.60 8.36
N THR A 236 4.83 4.67 9.57
CA THR A 236 4.02 3.58 10.14
C THR A 236 2.63 3.57 9.54
N ALA A 237 2.12 2.39 9.21
CA ALA A 237 0.87 2.20 8.49
C ALA A 237 0.06 1.03 9.09
N SER A 238 -1.22 1.25 9.37
CA SER A 238 -2.12 0.20 9.84
C SER A 238 -2.72 -0.61 8.69
N ASP A 239 -2.81 -0.02 7.49
CA ASP A 239 -3.53 -0.60 6.35
C ASP A 239 -5.01 -0.87 6.69
N ALA A 240 -5.60 0.04 7.47
CA ALA A 240 -6.94 -0.13 8.01
C ALA A 240 -7.98 -0.09 6.89
N HIS A 241 -8.90 -1.05 6.87
CA HIS A 241 -10.02 -1.09 5.91
C HIS A 241 -11.38 -0.77 6.55
N CYS A 242 -11.39 -0.58 7.87
CA CYS A 242 -12.53 -0.11 8.62
C CYS A 242 -12.06 0.77 9.80
N PRO A 243 -12.94 1.61 10.36
CA PRO A 243 -12.55 2.53 11.43
C PRO A 243 -11.91 1.84 12.63
N GLU A 244 -12.29 0.60 12.96
CA GLU A 244 -11.77 -0.13 14.12
C GLU A 244 -10.28 -0.49 14.00
N ASP A 245 -9.79 -0.64 12.78
CA ASP A 245 -8.41 -1.02 12.46
C ASP A 245 -7.45 0.18 12.48
N VAL A 246 -7.95 1.41 12.51
CA VAL A 246 -7.11 2.62 12.54
C VAL A 246 -6.18 2.58 13.75
N GLY A 247 -4.90 2.87 13.51
CA GLY A 247 -3.87 2.84 14.53
C GLY A 247 -3.47 1.44 14.99
N ASP A 248 -3.88 0.37 14.29
CA ASP A 248 -3.48 -0.99 14.62
C ASP A 248 -1.95 -1.15 14.59
N ARG A 249 -1.40 -1.53 15.74
CA ARG A 249 0.03 -1.73 16.01
C ARG A 249 0.96 -0.53 15.73
N ILE A 250 0.44 0.68 15.51
CA ILE A 250 1.28 1.85 15.19
C ILE A 250 2.31 2.15 16.28
N LEU A 251 1.95 2.01 17.56
CA LEU A 251 2.90 2.22 18.67
C LEU A 251 4.01 1.18 18.68
N GLU A 252 3.67 -0.10 18.51
CA GLU A 252 4.63 -1.20 18.42
C GLU A 252 5.57 -1.03 17.21
N LEU A 253 5.04 -0.67 16.05
CA LEU A 253 5.81 -0.38 14.84
C LEU A 253 6.79 0.78 15.06
N ASN A 254 6.37 1.86 15.72
CA ASN A 254 7.26 2.99 16.06
C ASN A 254 8.38 2.55 17.02
N ASN A 255 8.10 1.66 17.98
CA ASN A 255 9.13 1.12 18.86
C ASN A 255 10.17 0.29 18.09
N CYS A 256 9.76 -0.46 17.06
CA CYS A 256 10.69 -1.15 16.16
C CYS A 256 11.61 -0.17 15.43
N LEU A 257 11.14 1.02 15.05
CA LEU A 257 11.97 2.05 14.42
C LEU A 257 13.01 2.64 15.37
N ILE A 258 12.70 2.76 16.65
CA ILE A 258 13.63 3.30 17.66
C ILE A 258 14.72 2.28 18.01
N ASN A 259 14.35 0.99 18.06
CA ASN A 259 15.23 -0.08 18.54
C ASN A 259 16.08 -0.76 17.44
N SER A 260 15.84 -0.45 16.16
CA SER A 260 16.55 -1.01 14.99
C SER A 260 17.83 -0.29 14.62
#